data_AF-A0A937GVA9-F1
#
_entry.id   AF-A0A937GVA9-F1
#
_cell.length_a   1.000
_cell.length_b   1.000
_cell.length_c   1.000
_cell.angle_alpha   90.00
_cell.angle_beta   90.00
_cell.angle_gamma   90.00
#
_symmetry.space_group_name_H-M   'P 1'
#
loop_
_entity.id
_entity.type
_entity.pdbx_description
1 polymer ?
#
loop_
_entity_poly.entity_id
_entity_poly.type
_entity_poly.pdbx_seq_one_letter_code
_entity_poly.pdbx_strand_id
1 'polypeptide(L)'
;MARTETIRARVEPALKSEAEAILKKIGLSSSEAMRLFLYQVVQQRGLPFEVKIPNAETIAAIEELETGKGIRVNSVEELFDDAD
;
A
#
# COMPACT_ATOMS: atom_id res chain seq x y z
N MET A 1 11.23 26.03 -20.89
CA MET A 1 10.22 25.76 -19.85
C MET A 1 9.74 24.32 -20.02
N ALA A 2 9.65 23.55 -18.93
CA ALA A 2 9.12 22.18 -19.01
C ALA A 2 7.63 22.24 -19.42
N ARG A 3 7.21 21.34 -20.31
CA ARG A 3 5.80 21.24 -20.70
C ARG A 3 5.00 20.67 -19.53
N THR A 4 3.96 21.37 -19.11
CA THR A 4 3.01 20.90 -18.09
C THR A 4 1.79 20.29 -18.77
N GLU A 5 1.38 19.12 -18.33
CA GLU A 5 0.15 18.43 -18.78
C GLU A 5 -0.87 18.41 -17.64
N THR A 6 -2.16 18.40 -17.98
CA THR A 6 -3.26 18.38 -16.99
C THR A 6 -3.84 16.97 -16.87
N ILE A 7 -3.93 16.45 -15.64
CA ILE A 7 -4.60 15.18 -15.34
C ILE A 7 -6.02 15.47 -14.84
N ARG A 8 -7.03 14.81 -15.43
CA ARG A 8 -8.43 14.90 -15.01
C ARG A 8 -8.95 13.50 -14.69
N ALA A 9 -9.49 13.32 -13.50
CA ALA A 9 -10.13 12.08 -13.06
C ALA A 9 -11.50 12.40 -12.45
N ARG A 10 -12.50 11.55 -12.74
CA ARG A 10 -13.81 11.61 -12.06
C ARG A 10 -13.69 10.85 -10.76
N VAL A 11 -14.17 11.45 -9.68
CA VAL A 11 -14.21 10.87 -8.34
C VAL A 11 -15.53 11.22 -7.69
N GLU A 12 -15.98 10.37 -6.76
CA GLU A 12 -17.16 10.67 -5.96
C GLU A 12 -16.93 11.92 -5.08
N PRO A 13 -17.92 12.81 -4.93
CA PRO A 13 -17.75 14.02 -4.12
C PRO A 13 -17.39 13.73 -2.66
N ALA A 14 -17.96 12.67 -2.08
CA ALA A 14 -17.68 12.26 -0.71
C ALA A 14 -16.21 11.84 -0.54
N LEU A 15 -15.72 10.96 -1.42
CA LEU A 15 -14.33 10.52 -1.45
C LEU A 15 -13.35 11.70 -1.60
N LYS A 16 -13.65 12.64 -2.49
CA LYS A 16 -12.83 13.84 -2.68
C LYS A 16 -12.74 14.67 -1.38
N SER A 17 -13.88 14.93 -0.76
CA SER A 17 -13.96 15.74 0.47
C SER A 17 -13.17 15.10 1.62
N GLU A 18 -13.33 13.79 1.80
CA GLU A 18 -12.61 13.04 2.82
C GLU A 18 -11.11 13.03 2.59
N ALA A 19 -10.66 12.76 1.35
CA ALA A 19 -9.26 12.79 0.99
C ALA A 19 -8.66 14.19 1.22
N GLU A 20 -9.35 15.26 0.83
CA GLU A 20 -8.90 16.64 1.04
C GLU A 20 -8.78 17.00 2.53
N ALA A 21 -9.71 16.53 3.36
CA ALA A 21 -9.64 16.73 4.81
C ALA A 21 -8.43 16.02 5.44
N ILE A 22 -8.10 14.81 4.99
CA ILE A 22 -6.93 14.05 5.46
C ILE A 22 -5.64 14.72 4.99
N LEU A 23 -5.52 15.04 3.70
CA LEU A 23 -4.32 15.66 3.13
C LEU A 23 -4.03 17.03 3.77
N LYS A 24 -5.06 17.80 4.08
CA LYS A 24 -4.91 19.09 4.76
C LYS A 24 -4.29 18.95 6.17
N LYS A 25 -4.58 17.88 6.90
CA LYS A 25 -3.97 17.62 8.22
C LYS A 25 -2.46 17.45 8.15
N ILE A 26 -1.94 16.99 7.02
CA ILE A 26 -0.51 16.81 6.77
C ILE A 26 0.07 17.92 5.86
N GLY A 27 -0.67 19.01 5.65
CA GLY A 27 -0.20 20.17 4.91
C GLY A 27 -0.10 19.99 3.39
N LEU A 28 -0.82 19.01 2.83
CA LEU A 28 -0.82 18.75 1.38
C LEU A 28 -2.16 19.13 0.74
N SER A 29 -2.07 19.66 -0.49
CA SER A 29 -3.18 19.77 -1.42
C SER A 29 -3.35 18.48 -2.24
N SER A 30 -4.54 18.25 -2.80
CA SER A 30 -4.81 17.14 -3.73
C SER A 30 -3.86 17.12 -4.93
N SER A 31 -3.44 18.29 -5.40
CA SER A 31 -2.50 18.40 -6.52
C SER A 31 -1.08 17.98 -6.12
N GLU A 32 -0.64 18.30 -4.90
CA GLU A 32 0.66 17.84 -4.38
C GLU A 32 0.66 16.34 -4.15
N ALA A 33 -0.40 15.82 -3.54
CA ALA A 33 -0.57 14.38 -3.35
C ALA A 33 -0.56 13.62 -4.68
N MET A 34 -1.25 14.13 -5.71
CA MET A 34 -1.23 13.55 -7.05
C MET A 34 0.18 13.56 -7.68
N ARG A 35 0.95 14.65 -7.50
CA ARG A 35 2.34 14.69 -7.96
C ARG A 35 3.20 13.65 -7.25
N LEU A 36 3.07 13.53 -5.92
CA LEU A 36 3.80 12.54 -5.13
C LEU A 36 3.46 11.10 -5.55
N PHE A 37 2.17 10.82 -5.79
CA PHE A 37 1.70 9.54 -6.32
C PHE A 37 2.42 9.18 -7.63
N LEU A 38 2.46 10.11 -8.60
CA LEU A 38 3.13 9.87 -9.88
C LEU A 38 4.65 9.67 -9.72
N TYR A 39 5.30 10.44 -8.84
CA TYR A 39 6.72 10.23 -8.54
C TYR A 39 6.98 8.84 -7.98
N GLN A 40 6.12 8.36 -7.08
CA GLN A 40 6.25 7.01 -6.52
C GLN A 40 6.01 5.93 -7.57
N VAL A 41 5.04 6.13 -8.48
CA VAL A 41 4.82 5.19 -9.60
C VAL A 41 6.08 5.04 -10.46
N VAL A 42 6.72 6.16 -10.80
CA VAL A 42 7.96 6.16 -11.58
C VAL A 42 9.10 5.49 -10.81
N GLN A 43 9.27 5.82 -9.54
CA GLN A 43 10.35 5.27 -8.70
C GLN A 43 10.22 3.76 -8.50
N GLN A 44 9.01 3.26 -8.25
CA GLN A 44 8.78 1.85 -7.97
C GLN A 44 8.60 1.01 -9.24
N ARG A 45 8.49 1.65 -10.42
CA ARG A 45 8.11 1.00 -11.68
C ARG A 45 6.83 0.17 -11.54
N GLY A 46 5.88 0.69 -10.76
CA GLY A 46 4.68 -0.04 -10.33
C GLY A 46 3.74 0.86 -9.54
N LEU A 47 2.68 0.30 -8.95
CA LEU A 47 1.80 1.06 -8.08
C LEU A 47 2.48 1.35 -6.74
N PRO A 48 2.27 2.53 -6.14
CA PRO A 48 2.96 2.96 -4.93
C PRO A 48 2.34 2.39 -3.65
N PHE A 49 1.56 1.32 -3.80
CA PHE A 49 0.92 0.54 -2.77
C PHE A 49 0.81 -0.90 -3.30
N GLU A 50 0.77 -1.86 -2.38
CA GLU A 50 0.65 -3.26 -2.77
C GLU A 50 -0.72 -3.52 -3.40
N VAL A 51 -0.71 -4.04 -4.62
CA VAL A 51 -1.92 -4.58 -5.27
C VAL A 51 -1.82 -6.09 -5.25
N LYS A 52 -2.33 -6.69 -4.19
CA LYS A 52 -2.40 -8.13 -4.03
C LYS A 52 -3.86 -8.56 -3.96
N ILE A 53 -4.26 -9.44 -4.87
CA ILE A 53 -5.27 -10.45 -4.56
C ILE A 53 -4.43 -11.61 -4.00
N PRO A 54 -4.46 -11.86 -2.68
CA PRO A 54 -3.67 -12.95 -2.12
C PRO A 54 -4.10 -14.25 -2.82
N ASN A 55 -3.12 -15.03 -3.28
CA ASN A 55 -3.41 -16.32 -3.90
C ASN A 55 -3.91 -17.31 -2.83
N ALA A 56 -4.51 -18.43 -3.23
CA ALA A 56 -5.10 -19.39 -2.30
C ALA A 56 -4.10 -19.88 -1.23
N GLU A 57 -2.83 -20.04 -1.60
CA GLU A 57 -1.75 -20.43 -0.69
C GLU A 57 -1.44 -19.35 0.35
N THR A 58 -1.38 -18.08 -0.06
CA THR A 58 -1.17 -16.94 0.84
C THR A 58 -2.35 -16.77 1.79
N ILE A 59 -3.58 -16.97 1.32
CA ILE A 59 -4.78 -16.94 2.16
C ILE A 59 -4.71 -18.05 3.22
N ALA A 60 -4.40 -19.29 2.80
CA ALA A 60 -4.30 -20.43 3.70
C ALA A 60 -3.21 -20.23 4.77
N ALA A 61 -2.04 -19.68 4.39
CA ALA A 61 -0.97 -19.37 5.33
C ALA A 61 -1.38 -18.29 6.36
N ILE A 62 -2.10 -17.24 5.92
CA ILE A 62 -2.63 -16.22 6.84
C ILE A 62 -3.64 -16.85 7.82
N GLU A 63 -4.57 -17.67 7.32
CA GLU A 63 -5.56 -18.35 8.17
C GLU A 63 -4.92 -19.33 9.18
N GLU A 64 -3.86 -20.03 8.78
CA GLU A 64 -3.10 -20.92 9.68
C GLU A 64 -2.50 -20.16 10.86
N LEU A 65 -1.90 -19.00 10.59
CA LEU A 65 -1.34 -18.13 11.63
C LEU A 65 -2.44 -17.53 12.52
N GLU A 66 -3.52 -17.02 11.94
CA GLU A 66 -4.64 -16.41 12.69
C GLU A 66 -5.38 -17.43 13.56
N THR A 67 -5.52 -18.67 13.10
CA THR A 67 -6.15 -19.76 13.86
C THR A 67 -5.22 -20.40 14.90
N GLY A 68 -3.99 -19.89 15.03
CA GLY A 68 -3.01 -20.35 16.02
C GLY A 68 -2.43 -21.73 15.71
N LYS A 69 -2.52 -22.18 14.47
CA LYS A 69 -1.93 -23.43 13.98
C LYS A 69 -0.49 -23.26 13.52
N GLY A 70 -0.04 -22.02 13.34
CA GLY A 70 1.35 -21.69 13.04
C GLY A 70 2.33 -22.09 14.14
N ILE A 71 3.58 -22.26 13.74
CA ILE A 71 4.69 -22.62 14.62
C ILE A 71 5.09 -21.39 15.45
N ARG A 72 5.28 -21.60 16.76
CA ARG A 72 5.82 -20.58 17.67
C ARG A 72 7.20 -21.02 18.13
N VAL A 73 8.18 -20.18 17.82
CA VAL A 73 9.57 -20.35 18.23
C VAL A 73 9.93 -19.28 19.24
N ASN A 74 10.87 -19.58 20.16
CA ASN A 74 11.24 -18.68 21.24
C ASN A 74 12.57 -17.96 20.99
N SER A 75 13.27 -18.28 19.91
CA SER A 75 14.53 -17.67 19.52
C SER A 75 14.62 -17.49 18.00
N VAL A 76 15.55 -16.64 17.58
CA VAL A 76 15.83 -16.40 16.16
C VAL A 76 16.49 -17.65 15.56
N GLU A 77 17.34 -18.32 16.32
CA GLU A 77 17.98 -19.57 15.94
C GLU A 77 16.95 -20.67 15.64
N GLU A 78 15.96 -20.86 16.52
CA GLU A 78 14.86 -21.83 16.30
C GLU A 78 14.01 -21.50 15.05
N LEU A 79 13.88 -20.22 14.69
CA LEU A 79 13.16 -19.81 13.48
C LEU A 79 13.90 -20.25 12.21
N PHE A 80 15.22 -20.12 12.20
CA PHE A 80 16.02 -20.52 11.03
C PHE A 80 16.08 -22.05 10.89
N ASP A 81 16.16 -22.78 12.01
CA ASP A 81 16.14 -24.26 12.00
C ASP A 81 14.81 -24.85 11.48
N ASP A 82 13.68 -24.14 11.65
CA ASP A 82 12.35 -24.55 11.14
C ASP A 82 12.12 -24.15 9.67
N ALA A 83 12.84 -23.14 9.18
CA ALA A 83 12.69 -22.61 7.83
C ALA A 83 13.57 -23.31 6.76
N ASP A 84 14.51 -24.15 7.20
CA ASP A 84 15.44 -24.95 6.38
C ASP A 84 14.92 -26.39 6.15
#